data_AF-A0A2X2Z0W0-F1
#
_entry.id   AF-A0A2X2Z0W0-F1
#
_cell.length_a   1.000
_cell.length_b   1.000
_cell.length_c   1.000
_cell.angle_alpha   90.00
_cell.angle_beta   90.00
_cell.angle_gamma   90.00
#
_symmetry.space_group_name_H-M   'P 1'
#
loop_
_entity.id
_entity.type
_entity.pdbx_description
1 polymer ?
#
loop_
_entity_poly.entity_id
_entity_poly.type
_entity_poly.pdbx_seq_one_letter_code
_entity_poly.pdbx_strand_id
1 'polypeptide(L)'
;MKNKFEQYIPLISNDWKEKYNAILTEEHLKNLSQNIQKFQYKTLVWNLPYFNEEIEINREDVFNQFINIFNNNDDEVKAKQLESIPFENWLIVLGQRLTSASIRDENAVPPLNSILIEACQKPFNEEITIAQRAWEKHTGRMKDDDFWGEVKGNNQQKQEKVMMKIQYILENKTWWNVFFHYKHELVFEIREKEGHGIRWSHGGTQLIGFLEKFINE
;
A
#
# COMPACT_ATOMS: atom_id res chain seq x y z
N MET A 1 15.02 -10.55 8.39
CA MET A 1 15.64 -10.24 7.08
C MET A 1 16.32 -8.90 7.21
N LYS A 2 17.60 -8.78 6.87
CA LYS A 2 18.34 -7.52 6.98
C LYS A 2 17.84 -6.53 5.93
N ASN A 3 17.52 -5.31 6.35
CA ASN A 3 17.15 -4.22 5.46
C ASN A 3 18.33 -3.87 4.54
N LYS A 4 18.10 -3.82 3.23
CA LYS A 4 19.14 -3.55 2.23
C LYS A 4 19.50 -2.07 2.16
N PHE A 5 18.69 -1.17 2.70
CA PHE A 5 18.83 0.27 2.55
C PHE A 5 19.47 0.98 3.75
N GLU A 6 19.27 0.46 4.96
CA GLU A 6 19.66 1.11 6.24
C GLU A 6 21.09 1.65 6.27
N GLN A 7 22.05 0.88 5.75
CA GLN A 7 23.47 1.28 5.76
C GLN A 7 23.78 2.45 4.81
N TYR A 8 22.93 2.72 3.83
CA TYR A 8 23.09 3.80 2.86
C TYR A 8 22.41 5.10 3.29
N ILE A 9 21.38 5.03 4.15
CA ILE A 9 20.61 6.21 4.57
C ILE A 9 21.47 7.33 5.16
N PRO A 10 22.49 7.05 6.02
CA PRO A 10 23.38 8.09 6.51
C PRO A 10 24.20 8.78 5.41
N LEU A 11 24.44 8.10 4.29
CA LEU A 11 25.24 8.56 3.15
C LEU A 11 24.41 9.31 2.10
N ILE A 12 23.09 9.21 2.15
CA ILE A 12 22.18 9.97 1.28
C ILE A 12 22.20 11.45 1.69
N SER A 13 22.19 12.34 0.69
CA SER A 13 22.18 13.79 0.84
C SER A 13 20.99 14.29 1.67
N ASN A 14 21.19 15.38 2.41
CA ASN A 14 20.13 15.94 3.25
C ASN A 14 18.96 16.45 2.43
N ASP A 15 19.21 17.13 1.30
CA ASP A 15 18.16 17.64 0.40
C ASP A 15 17.25 16.51 -0.10
N TRP A 16 17.83 15.35 -0.48
CA TRP A 16 17.05 14.19 -0.89
C TRP A 16 16.22 13.63 0.27
N LYS A 17 16.83 13.49 1.46
CA LYS A 17 16.12 13.00 2.66
C LYS A 17 14.99 13.95 3.08
N GLU A 18 15.19 15.26 3.03
CA GLU A 18 14.16 16.24 3.38
C GLU A 18 12.96 16.11 2.46
N LYS A 19 13.19 16.04 1.14
CA LYS A 19 12.13 15.91 0.15
C LYS A 19 11.40 14.56 0.24
N TYR A 20 12.13 13.47 0.38
CA TYR A 20 11.60 12.11 0.27
C TYR A 20 11.53 11.37 1.63
N ASN A 21 11.51 12.09 2.75
CA ASN A 21 11.58 11.49 4.09
C ASN A 21 10.54 10.40 4.34
N ALA A 22 9.34 10.53 3.75
CA ALA A 22 8.24 9.61 3.96
C ALA A 22 8.63 8.18 3.59
N ILE A 23 9.37 7.96 2.49
CA ILE A 23 9.76 6.61 2.05
C ILE A 23 10.86 5.98 2.92
N LEU A 24 11.52 6.79 3.75
CA LEU A 24 12.65 6.37 4.61
C LEU A 24 12.22 5.83 5.97
N THR A 25 10.92 5.67 6.22
CA THR A 25 10.43 5.02 7.43
C THR A 25 10.88 3.55 7.49
N GLU A 26 11.04 3.01 8.69
CA GLU A 26 11.43 1.60 8.88
C GLU A 26 10.49 0.64 8.14
N GLU A 27 9.18 0.90 8.19
CA GLU A 27 8.15 0.09 7.52
C GLU A 27 8.38 0.03 6.01
N HIS A 28 8.59 1.18 5.36
CA HIS A 28 8.76 1.22 3.91
C HIS A 28 10.12 0.69 3.46
N LEU A 29 11.21 0.98 4.17
CA LEU A 29 12.53 0.42 3.84
C LEU A 29 12.56 -1.12 3.98
N LYS A 30 11.86 -1.65 4.98
CA LYS A 30 11.66 -3.10 5.14
C LYS A 30 10.85 -3.67 3.98
N ASN A 31 9.76 -3.02 3.58
CA ASN A 31 8.91 -3.47 2.47
C ASN A 31 9.66 -3.41 1.12
N LEU A 32 10.42 -2.35 0.86
CA LEU A 32 11.30 -2.23 -0.32
C LEU A 32 12.28 -3.41 -0.37
N SER A 33 12.98 -3.68 0.73
CA SER A 33 13.93 -4.79 0.83
C SER A 33 13.28 -6.15 0.58
N GLN A 34 12.09 -6.35 1.15
CA GLN A 34 11.32 -7.59 0.99
C GLN A 34 10.83 -7.76 -0.45
N ASN A 35 10.33 -6.70 -1.08
CA ASN A 35 9.85 -6.77 -2.46
C ASN A 35 11.00 -7.07 -3.43
N ILE A 36 12.17 -6.42 -3.27
CA ILE A 36 13.36 -6.75 -4.05
C ILE A 36 13.74 -8.23 -3.87
N GLN A 37 13.73 -8.72 -2.63
CA GLN A 37 14.05 -10.11 -2.37
C GLN A 37 13.04 -11.09 -3.00
N LYS A 38 11.74 -10.82 -2.87
CA LYS A 38 10.67 -11.62 -3.49
C LYS A 38 10.77 -11.58 -5.02
N PHE A 39 11.15 -10.45 -5.60
CA PHE A 39 11.42 -10.33 -7.03
C PHE A 39 12.59 -11.23 -7.45
N GLN A 40 13.73 -11.17 -6.75
CA GLN A 40 14.90 -12.01 -7.02
C GLN A 40 14.58 -13.51 -6.91
N TYR A 41 13.70 -13.90 -5.99
CA TYR A 41 13.25 -15.29 -5.83
C TYR A 41 12.03 -15.68 -6.67
N LYS A 42 11.51 -14.77 -7.52
CA LYS A 42 10.32 -14.99 -8.36
C LYS A 42 9.07 -15.39 -7.55
N THR A 43 8.92 -14.85 -6.34
CA THR A 43 7.78 -15.09 -5.43
C THR A 43 6.90 -13.85 -5.22
N LEU A 44 7.25 -12.71 -5.82
CA LEU A 44 6.46 -11.49 -5.70
C LEU A 44 5.23 -11.58 -6.62
N VAL A 45 4.06 -11.33 -6.05
CA VAL A 45 2.78 -11.26 -6.78
C VAL A 45 2.48 -9.78 -7.05
N TRP A 46 2.41 -9.41 -8.33
CA TRP A 46 2.18 -8.01 -8.77
C TRP A 46 1.17 -7.88 -9.91
N ASN A 47 0.59 -8.99 -10.39
CA ASN A 47 -0.36 -9.04 -11.49
C ASN A 47 -1.80 -9.33 -11.02
N LEU A 48 -2.00 -9.48 -9.71
CA LEU A 48 -3.29 -9.74 -9.09
C LEU A 48 -3.60 -8.68 -8.02
N PRO A 49 -4.86 -8.25 -7.88
CA PRO A 49 -5.99 -8.55 -8.77
C PRO A 49 -5.75 -7.98 -10.18
N TYR A 50 -6.42 -8.57 -11.17
CA TYR A 50 -6.44 -8.03 -12.52
C TYR A 50 -7.38 -6.81 -12.56
N PHE A 51 -6.98 -5.79 -13.30
CA PHE A 51 -7.76 -4.58 -13.54
C PHE A 51 -7.39 -4.02 -14.91
N ASN A 52 -8.39 -3.85 -15.79
CA ASN A 52 -8.20 -3.48 -17.19
C ASN A 52 -7.66 -2.05 -17.42
N GLU A 53 -7.91 -1.11 -16.49
CA GLU A 53 -7.36 0.26 -16.57
C GLU A 53 -5.94 0.39 -15.99
N GLU A 54 -5.32 -0.72 -15.57
CA GLU A 54 -3.95 -0.67 -15.08
C GLU A 54 -2.95 -0.38 -16.21
N ILE A 55 -2.05 0.56 -15.94
CA ILE A 55 -0.93 0.87 -16.82
C ILE A 55 0.16 -0.18 -16.64
N GLU A 56 0.54 -0.84 -17.74
CA GLU A 56 1.67 -1.76 -17.75
C GLU A 56 3.00 -1.01 -17.55
N ILE A 57 3.86 -1.60 -16.73
CA ILE A 57 5.17 -1.06 -16.36
C ILE A 57 6.19 -2.16 -16.58
N ASN A 58 7.35 -1.83 -17.15
CA ASN A 58 8.48 -2.75 -17.17
C ASN A 58 9.08 -2.86 -15.75
N ARG A 59 8.46 -3.69 -14.90
CA ARG A 59 8.92 -3.92 -13.53
C ARG A 59 10.29 -4.57 -13.49
N GLU A 60 10.64 -5.38 -14.48
CA GLU A 60 11.96 -6.00 -14.54
C GLU A 60 13.07 -4.96 -14.63
N ASP A 61 12.94 -4.00 -15.56
CA ASP A 61 13.89 -2.90 -15.70
C ASP A 61 14.00 -2.07 -14.40
N VAL A 62 12.87 -1.77 -13.78
CA VAL A 62 12.82 -0.96 -12.54
C VAL A 62 13.50 -1.68 -11.38
N PHE A 63 13.18 -2.96 -11.13
CA PHE A 63 13.80 -3.72 -10.04
C PHE A 63 15.30 -3.94 -10.27
N ASN A 64 15.70 -4.17 -11.53
CA ASN A 64 17.10 -4.38 -11.88
C ASN A 64 17.97 -3.13 -11.64
N GLN A 65 17.43 -1.91 -11.70
CA GLN A 65 18.16 -0.71 -11.30
C GLN A 65 18.67 -0.81 -9.86
N PHE A 66 17.79 -1.15 -8.91
CA PHE A 66 18.16 -1.30 -7.49
C PHE A 66 19.09 -2.49 -7.26
N ILE A 67 18.79 -3.64 -7.86
CA ILE A 67 19.60 -4.87 -7.70
C ILE A 67 21.04 -4.64 -8.19
N ASN A 68 21.20 -3.98 -9.33
CA ASN A 68 22.52 -3.70 -9.90
C ASN A 68 23.35 -2.76 -9.00
N ILE A 69 22.72 -1.74 -8.39
CA ILE A 69 23.39 -0.86 -7.44
C ILE A 69 23.90 -1.66 -6.23
N PHE A 70 23.08 -2.54 -5.66
CA PHE A 70 23.48 -3.33 -4.49
C PHE A 70 24.64 -4.29 -4.76
N ASN A 71 24.86 -4.69 -6.02
CA ASN A 71 25.96 -5.55 -6.43
C ASN A 71 27.29 -4.79 -6.67
N ASN A 72 27.33 -3.45 -6.54
CA ASN A 72 28.55 -2.66 -6.61
C ASN A 72 29.37 -2.76 -5.30
N ASN A 73 30.61 -2.25 -5.26
CA ASN A 73 31.52 -2.42 -4.11
C ASN A 73 31.61 -1.21 -3.17
N ASP A 74 31.27 0.01 -3.61
CA ASP A 74 31.44 1.23 -2.81
C ASP A 74 30.10 1.79 -2.30
N ASP A 75 29.99 1.99 -0.98
CA ASP A 75 28.73 2.38 -0.34
C ASP A 75 28.35 3.85 -0.57
N GLU A 76 29.31 4.76 -0.74
CA GLU A 76 29.03 6.16 -1.10
C GLU A 76 28.56 6.28 -2.55
N VAL A 77 29.18 5.52 -3.46
CA VAL A 77 28.75 5.43 -4.85
C VAL A 77 27.33 4.85 -4.93
N LYS A 78 27.02 3.81 -4.14
CA LYS A 78 25.66 3.25 -4.07
C LYS A 78 24.64 4.27 -3.59
N ALA A 79 24.94 5.03 -2.53
CA ALA A 79 24.03 6.06 -2.03
C ALA A 79 23.72 7.10 -3.11
N LYS A 80 24.75 7.61 -3.82
CA LYS A 80 24.57 8.55 -4.94
C LYS A 80 23.77 7.96 -6.10
N GLN A 81 23.98 6.67 -6.41
CA GLN A 81 23.21 5.98 -7.45
C GLN A 81 21.74 5.73 -7.02
N LEU A 82 21.49 5.48 -5.74
CA LEU A 82 20.13 5.36 -5.21
C LEU A 82 19.38 6.70 -5.32
N GLU A 83 20.07 7.82 -5.07
CA GLU A 83 19.49 9.16 -5.21
C GLU A 83 19.14 9.51 -6.67
N SER A 84 19.88 8.98 -7.65
CA SER A 84 19.64 9.24 -9.06
C SER A 84 18.53 8.41 -9.67
N ILE A 85 18.01 7.40 -8.96
CA ILE A 85 16.84 6.65 -9.39
C ILE A 85 15.61 7.58 -9.38
N PRO A 86 14.82 7.65 -10.48
CA PRO A 86 13.56 8.39 -10.49
C PRO A 86 12.65 7.98 -9.33
N PHE A 87 12.07 8.94 -8.62
CA PHE A 87 11.28 8.64 -7.42
C PHE A 87 10.10 7.69 -7.69
N GLU A 88 9.49 7.76 -8.89
CA GLU A 88 8.45 6.81 -9.29
C GLU A 88 8.92 5.34 -9.24
N ASN A 89 10.20 5.07 -9.52
CA ASN A 89 10.76 3.73 -9.46
C ASN A 89 10.87 3.21 -8.01
N TRP A 90 11.09 4.10 -7.04
CA TRP A 90 11.01 3.74 -5.62
C TRP A 90 9.59 3.30 -5.24
N LEU A 91 8.57 4.03 -5.71
CA LEU A 91 7.16 3.69 -5.46
C LEU A 91 6.78 2.37 -6.14
N ILE A 92 7.24 2.14 -7.38
CA ILE A 92 7.03 0.90 -8.13
C ILE A 92 7.63 -0.30 -7.38
N VAL A 93 8.85 -0.17 -6.83
CA VAL A 93 9.49 -1.23 -6.02
C VAL A 93 8.81 -1.40 -4.67
N LEU A 94 8.31 -0.32 -4.06
CA LEU A 94 7.47 -0.38 -2.85
C LEU A 94 6.14 -1.10 -3.13
N GLY A 95 5.72 -1.16 -4.39
CA GLY A 95 4.61 -1.99 -4.87
C GLY A 95 3.47 -1.20 -5.49
N GLN A 96 3.66 0.09 -5.80
CA GLN A 96 2.60 0.89 -6.43
C GLN A 96 2.21 0.26 -7.77
N ARG A 97 0.90 0.17 -7.98
CA ARG A 97 0.29 -0.18 -9.27
C ARG A 97 -0.40 1.05 -9.83
N LEU A 98 -0.31 1.27 -11.13
CA LEU A 98 -0.60 2.57 -11.73
C LEU A 98 -1.87 2.54 -12.56
N THR A 99 -2.62 3.63 -12.50
CA THR A 99 -3.73 3.94 -13.40
C THR A 99 -3.48 5.32 -14.01
N SER A 100 -4.33 5.75 -14.94
CA SER A 100 -4.23 7.08 -15.58
C SER A 100 -4.29 8.25 -14.57
N ALA A 101 -4.93 8.04 -13.41
CA ALA A 101 -5.10 9.04 -12.37
C ALA A 101 -4.06 8.96 -11.23
N SER A 102 -3.08 8.06 -11.33
CA SER A 102 -2.04 7.88 -10.31
C SER A 102 -1.13 9.11 -10.19
N ILE A 103 -0.82 9.49 -8.96
CA ILE A 103 0.34 10.35 -8.67
C ILE A 103 1.58 9.50 -8.44
N ARG A 104 2.77 10.06 -8.72
CA ARG A 104 4.06 9.33 -8.74
C ARG A 104 5.21 10.11 -8.12
N ASP A 105 4.89 11.14 -7.35
CA ASP A 105 5.85 11.97 -6.60
C ASP A 105 5.87 11.57 -5.12
N GLU A 106 6.58 12.33 -4.28
CA GLU A 106 6.68 12.12 -2.82
C GLU A 106 5.32 12.00 -2.11
N ASN A 107 4.26 12.60 -2.66
CA ASN A 107 2.92 12.51 -2.10
C ASN A 107 2.27 11.14 -2.42
N ALA A 108 2.87 10.28 -3.24
CA ALA A 108 2.32 8.94 -3.48
C ALA A 108 2.78 7.90 -2.45
N VAL A 109 3.65 8.27 -1.51
CA VAL A 109 4.13 7.35 -0.47
C VAL A 109 2.94 6.90 0.39
N PRO A 110 2.72 5.58 0.56
CA PRO A 110 1.56 5.07 1.28
C PRO A 110 1.62 5.45 2.76
N PRO A 111 0.48 5.76 3.41
CA PRO A 111 0.45 5.94 4.86
C PRO A 111 0.90 4.68 5.61
N LEU A 112 1.47 4.87 6.80
CA LEU A 112 1.84 3.76 7.68
C LEU A 112 0.62 2.93 8.07
N ASN A 113 0.80 1.60 8.21
CA ASN A 113 -0.28 0.72 8.64
C ASN A 113 -0.93 1.16 9.96
N SER A 114 -0.15 1.72 10.90
CA SER A 114 -0.66 2.25 12.16
C SER A 114 -1.68 3.38 11.97
N ILE A 115 -1.42 4.31 11.05
CA ILE A 115 -2.32 5.43 10.72
C ILE A 115 -3.63 4.89 10.13
N LEU A 116 -3.52 3.90 9.23
CA LEU A 116 -4.68 3.27 8.59
C LEU A 116 -5.57 2.55 9.61
N ILE A 117 -4.95 1.81 10.54
CA ILE A 117 -5.63 1.11 11.64
C ILE A 117 -6.30 2.10 12.58
N GLU A 118 -5.61 3.18 12.98
CA GLU A 118 -6.17 4.22 13.84
C GLU A 118 -7.41 4.86 13.21
N ALA A 119 -7.36 5.19 11.91
CA ALA A 119 -8.50 5.74 11.19
C ALA A 119 -9.72 4.81 11.20
N CYS A 120 -9.49 3.49 11.16
CA CYS A 120 -10.54 2.48 11.24
C CYS A 120 -11.16 2.39 12.66
N GLN A 121 -10.35 2.59 13.69
CA GLN A 121 -10.74 2.48 15.10
C GLN A 121 -11.41 3.74 15.67
N LYS A 122 -11.40 4.86 14.93
CA LYS A 122 -12.10 6.08 15.34
C LYS A 122 -13.58 5.79 15.67
N PRO A 123 -14.12 6.40 16.73
CA PRO A 123 -15.53 6.23 17.08
C PRO A 123 -16.41 6.87 16.00
N PHE A 124 -17.44 6.13 15.56
CA PHE A 124 -18.55 6.70 14.79
C PHE A 124 -19.59 7.30 15.74
N ASN A 125 -19.82 6.64 16.87
CA ASN A 125 -20.59 7.11 18.02
C ASN A 125 -20.02 6.48 19.30
N GLU A 126 -20.75 6.54 20.41
CA GLU A 126 -20.33 5.99 21.71
C GLU A 126 -20.22 4.46 21.74
N GLU A 127 -20.82 3.76 20.78
CA GLU A 127 -20.95 2.30 20.79
C GLU A 127 -20.10 1.58 19.74
N ILE A 128 -19.85 2.22 18.58
CA ILE A 128 -19.24 1.57 17.41
C ILE A 128 -18.17 2.42 16.74
N THR A 129 -17.21 1.75 16.11
CA THR A 129 -16.19 2.39 15.27
C THR A 129 -16.67 2.71 13.86
N ILE A 130 -15.95 3.61 13.18
CA ILE A 130 -16.15 3.91 11.75
C ILE A 130 -16.00 2.63 10.90
N ALA A 131 -15.03 1.77 11.22
CA ALA A 131 -14.85 0.50 10.51
C ALA A 131 -16.05 -0.45 10.68
N GLN A 132 -16.58 -0.61 11.90
CA GLN A 132 -17.79 -1.42 12.09
C GLN A 132 -18.95 -0.85 11.25
N ARG A 133 -19.20 0.46 11.35
CA ARG A 133 -20.27 1.12 10.60
C ARG A 133 -20.14 0.92 9.08
N ALA A 134 -18.92 1.07 8.56
CA ALA A 134 -18.62 0.87 7.15
C ALA A 134 -18.85 -0.58 6.71
N TRP A 135 -18.45 -1.54 7.55
CA TRP A 135 -18.57 -2.97 7.27
C TRP A 135 -20.03 -3.44 7.27
N GLU A 136 -20.82 -3.02 8.26
CA GLU A 136 -22.25 -3.32 8.32
C GLU A 136 -23.00 -2.78 7.10
N LYS A 137 -22.63 -1.57 6.63
CA LYS A 137 -23.21 -0.96 5.43
C LYS A 137 -22.78 -1.69 4.15
N HIS A 138 -21.53 -2.17 4.08
CA HIS A 138 -20.98 -2.84 2.91
C HIS A 138 -21.59 -4.24 2.74
N THR A 139 -21.53 -5.06 3.79
CA THR A 139 -22.13 -6.41 3.83
C THR A 139 -23.65 -6.40 3.59
N GLY A 140 -24.38 -5.41 4.11
CA GLY A 140 -25.82 -5.28 3.86
C GLY A 140 -26.21 -5.08 2.39
N ARG A 141 -25.26 -4.74 1.51
CA ARG A 141 -25.46 -4.61 0.05
C ARG A 141 -25.04 -5.86 -0.71
N MET A 142 -24.16 -6.68 -0.13
CA MET A 142 -23.51 -7.82 -0.76
C MET A 142 -24.19 -9.12 -0.33
N LYS A 143 -25.06 -9.65 -1.17
CA LYS A 143 -25.77 -10.91 -0.87
C LYS A 143 -24.99 -12.17 -1.25
N ASP A 144 -24.07 -12.06 -2.21
CA ASP A 144 -23.37 -13.18 -2.82
C ASP A 144 -21.83 -13.12 -2.62
N ASP A 145 -21.33 -12.26 -1.71
CA ASP A 145 -19.91 -12.14 -1.37
C ASP A 145 -19.65 -12.47 0.12
N ASP A 146 -19.15 -13.68 0.36
CA ASP A 146 -18.84 -14.19 1.69
C ASP A 146 -17.52 -13.67 2.26
N PHE A 147 -16.70 -12.94 1.49
CA PHE A 147 -15.37 -12.49 1.93
C PHE A 147 -15.44 -11.65 3.22
N TRP A 148 -16.40 -10.73 3.27
CA TRP A 148 -16.63 -9.85 4.43
C TRP A 148 -17.39 -10.56 5.56
N GLY A 149 -18.01 -11.70 5.26
CA GLY A 149 -18.79 -12.53 6.18
C GLY A 149 -20.05 -11.85 6.74
N GLU A 150 -20.74 -12.56 7.63
CA GLU A 150 -22.01 -12.09 8.18
C GLU A 150 -21.86 -11.05 9.32
N VAL A 151 -22.76 -10.07 9.35
CA VAL A 151 -22.93 -9.12 10.46
C VAL A 151 -23.73 -9.77 11.58
N LYS A 152 -23.02 -10.38 12.53
CA LYS A 152 -23.63 -11.09 13.66
C LYS A 152 -22.79 -10.94 14.92
N GLY A 153 -23.46 -10.93 16.08
CA GLY A 153 -22.83 -10.78 17.39
C GLY A 153 -23.02 -9.38 17.98
N ASN A 154 -22.48 -9.18 19.19
CA ASN A 154 -22.47 -7.87 19.85
C ASN A 154 -21.43 -6.93 19.21
N ASN A 155 -21.41 -5.65 19.60
CA ASN A 155 -20.50 -4.65 19.00
C ASN A 155 -19.03 -5.03 19.18
N GLN A 156 -18.63 -5.55 20.34
CA GLN A 156 -17.25 -6.00 20.54
C GLN A 156 -16.84 -7.09 19.53
N GLN A 157 -17.66 -8.14 19.38
CA GLN A 157 -17.40 -9.23 18.44
C GLN A 157 -17.36 -8.74 16.98
N LYS A 158 -18.25 -7.82 16.62
CA LYS A 158 -18.29 -7.22 15.28
C LYS A 158 -17.04 -6.38 15.00
N GLN A 159 -16.57 -5.59 15.96
CA GLN A 159 -15.34 -4.81 15.85
C GLN A 159 -14.10 -5.70 15.71
N GLU A 160 -13.99 -6.75 16.54
CA GLU A 160 -12.89 -7.72 16.43
C GLU A 160 -12.87 -8.36 15.03
N LYS A 161 -14.03 -8.79 14.53
CA LYS A 161 -14.16 -9.41 13.21
C LYS A 161 -13.75 -8.48 12.06
N VAL A 162 -14.23 -7.25 12.03
CA VAL A 162 -13.86 -6.29 10.97
C VAL A 162 -12.38 -5.92 11.05
N MET A 163 -11.82 -5.76 12.25
CA MET A 163 -10.39 -5.46 12.41
C MET A 163 -9.52 -6.63 11.95
N MET A 164 -9.92 -7.88 12.19
CA MET A 164 -9.23 -9.05 11.63
C MET A 164 -9.25 -9.05 10.09
N LYS A 165 -10.33 -8.61 9.45
CA LYS A 165 -10.38 -8.46 7.99
C LYS A 165 -9.50 -7.32 7.48
N ILE A 166 -9.49 -6.19 8.17
CA ILE A 166 -8.60 -5.07 7.83
C ILE A 166 -7.14 -5.50 7.91
N GLN A 167 -6.74 -6.16 9.00
CA GLN A 167 -5.38 -6.67 9.19
C GLN A 167 -5.02 -7.68 8.09
N TYR A 168 -5.93 -8.60 7.78
CA TYR A 168 -5.75 -9.56 6.70
C TYR A 168 -5.45 -8.86 5.35
N ILE A 169 -6.22 -7.83 4.98
CA ILE A 169 -5.99 -7.10 3.72
C ILE A 169 -4.65 -6.34 3.77
N LEU A 170 -4.31 -5.69 4.88
CA LEU A 170 -3.02 -4.97 5.02
C LEU A 170 -1.81 -5.90 4.86
N GLU A 171 -1.91 -7.12 5.38
CA GLU A 171 -0.85 -8.15 5.31
C GLU A 171 -0.78 -8.84 3.95
N ASN A 172 -1.92 -9.01 3.28
CA ASN A 172 -2.05 -9.79 2.04
C ASN A 172 -2.31 -8.92 0.81
N LYS A 173 -2.15 -7.59 0.92
CA LYS A 173 -2.30 -6.67 -0.21
C LYS A 173 -1.29 -7.01 -1.30
N THR A 174 -1.78 -7.00 -2.53
CA THR A 174 -1.02 -7.23 -3.77
C THR A 174 -1.17 -6.07 -4.75
N TRP A 175 -2.07 -5.14 -4.43
CA TRP A 175 -2.27 -3.89 -5.15
C TRP A 175 -2.43 -2.76 -4.15
N TRP A 176 -1.75 -1.65 -4.42
CA TRP A 176 -2.02 -0.38 -3.78
C TRP A 176 -1.72 0.76 -4.73
N ASN A 177 -2.41 1.90 -4.53
CA ASN A 177 -2.21 3.09 -5.34
C ASN A 177 -2.64 4.36 -4.57
N VAL A 178 -2.08 5.50 -4.98
CA VAL A 178 -2.55 6.84 -4.63
C VAL A 178 -2.95 7.55 -5.92
N PHE A 179 -4.22 7.95 -6.02
CA PHE A 179 -4.78 8.47 -7.28
C PHE A 179 -5.96 9.42 -7.04
N PHE A 180 -6.27 10.23 -8.05
CA PHE A 180 -7.45 11.11 -8.02
C PHE A 180 -8.73 10.31 -8.28
N HIS A 181 -9.55 10.16 -7.24
CA HIS A 181 -10.87 9.57 -7.29
C HIS A 181 -11.93 10.64 -7.60
N TYR A 182 -12.81 10.34 -8.56
CA TYR A 182 -13.81 11.28 -9.10
C TYR A 182 -14.73 11.95 -8.06
N LYS A 183 -14.94 11.34 -6.88
CA LYS A 183 -15.77 11.88 -5.77
C LYS A 183 -15.00 12.29 -4.52
N HIS A 184 -13.78 11.82 -4.35
CA HIS A 184 -13.07 11.88 -3.07
C HIS A 184 -11.70 12.52 -3.18
N GLU A 185 -11.44 13.19 -4.31
CA GLU A 185 -10.14 13.78 -4.63
C GLU A 185 -9.03 12.71 -4.50
N LEU A 186 -7.88 13.06 -3.92
CA LEU A 186 -6.76 12.15 -3.77
C LEU A 186 -7.05 11.11 -2.67
N VAL A 187 -6.95 9.83 -3.03
CA VAL A 187 -7.22 8.71 -2.11
C VAL A 187 -6.07 7.73 -2.07
N PHE A 188 -5.94 7.02 -0.95
CA PHE A 188 -5.08 5.84 -0.84
C PHE A 188 -5.95 4.59 -0.81
N GLU A 189 -5.59 3.60 -1.63
CA GLU A 189 -6.36 2.37 -1.75
C GLU A 189 -5.44 1.16 -1.76
N ILE A 190 -5.87 0.10 -1.09
CA ILE A 190 -5.22 -1.21 -1.12
C ILE A 190 -6.23 -2.28 -1.48
N ARG A 191 -5.74 -3.34 -2.13
CA ARG A 191 -6.53 -4.54 -2.43
C ARG A 191 -5.71 -5.80 -2.21
N GLU A 192 -6.39 -6.84 -1.73
CA GLU A 192 -5.86 -8.19 -1.75
C GLU A 192 -6.06 -8.83 -3.13
N LYS A 193 -5.47 -10.02 -3.36
CA LYS A 193 -5.35 -10.68 -4.66
C LYS A 193 -6.67 -10.91 -5.43
N GLU A 194 -7.78 -11.13 -4.74
CA GLU A 194 -9.11 -11.33 -5.36
C GLU A 194 -9.81 -10.01 -5.65
N GLY A 195 -9.25 -8.88 -5.18
CA GLY A 195 -9.70 -7.54 -5.48
C GLY A 195 -10.48 -6.86 -4.37
N HIS A 196 -10.79 -7.52 -3.24
CA HIS A 196 -11.41 -6.83 -2.12
C HIS A 196 -10.42 -5.84 -1.53
N GLY A 197 -10.93 -4.71 -1.06
CA GLY A 197 -10.06 -3.62 -0.70
C GLY A 197 -10.62 -2.68 0.34
N ILE A 198 -9.77 -1.71 0.67
CA ILE A 198 -10.08 -0.66 1.61
C ILE A 198 -9.52 0.64 1.04
N ARG A 199 -10.29 1.71 1.19
CA ARG A 199 -9.92 3.05 0.73
C ARG A 199 -9.92 4.03 1.89
N TRP A 200 -8.92 4.89 1.92
CA TRP A 200 -8.79 6.02 2.82
C TRP A 200 -8.61 7.32 2.03
N SER A 201 -8.77 8.44 2.72
CA SER A 201 -8.21 9.72 2.23
C SER A 201 -6.70 9.57 1.98
N HIS A 202 -6.12 10.42 1.13
CA HIS A 202 -4.71 10.36 0.74
C HIS A 202 -3.73 10.07 1.92
N GLY A 203 -3.85 10.79 3.03
CA GLY A 203 -2.98 10.59 4.20
C GLY A 203 -3.35 9.42 5.11
N GLY A 204 -4.35 8.61 4.76
CA GLY A 204 -4.77 7.44 5.54
C GLY A 204 -5.60 7.76 6.78
N THR A 205 -5.85 9.04 7.08
CA THR A 205 -6.41 9.49 8.37
C THR A 205 -7.93 9.36 8.46
N GLN A 206 -8.61 9.09 7.35
CA GLN A 206 -10.06 8.88 7.29
C GLN A 206 -10.38 7.65 6.45
N LEU A 207 -11.13 6.70 7.01
CA LEU A 207 -11.68 5.57 6.27
C LEU A 207 -12.79 6.07 5.33
N ILE A 208 -12.64 5.83 4.03
CA ILE A 208 -13.67 6.12 3.02
C ILE A 208 -14.62 4.93 2.91
N GLY A 209 -14.09 3.70 2.86
CA GLY A 209 -14.91 2.49 2.88
C GLY A 209 -14.23 1.24 2.37
N PHE A 210 -15.02 0.15 2.38
CA PHE A 210 -14.65 -1.15 1.85
C PHE A 210 -15.03 -1.29 0.38
N LEU A 211 -14.26 -2.11 -0.33
CA LEU A 211 -14.33 -2.28 -1.78
C LEU A 211 -14.56 -3.75 -2.13
N GLU A 212 -15.46 -3.96 -3.08
CA GLU A 212 -15.66 -5.24 -3.76
C GLU A 212 -14.55 -5.51 -4.76
N LYS A 213 -14.53 -6.72 -5.30
CA LYS A 213 -13.66 -7.09 -6.43
C LYS A 213 -13.82 -6.11 -7.58
N PHE A 214 -12.78 -6.00 -8.42
CA PHE A 214 -12.95 -5.32 -9.70
C PHE A 214 -14.01 -6.04 -10.52
N ILE A 215 -14.97 -5.27 -11.03
CA ILE A 215 -15.89 -5.76 -12.05
C ILE A 215 -15.09 -5.71 -13.34
N ASN A 216 -14.54 -6.84 -13.75
CA ASN A 216 -13.90 -6.96 -15.05
C ASN A 216 -15.01 -6.93 -16.10
N GLU A 217 -15.16 -5.80 -16.79
CA GLU A 217 -15.87 -5.75 -18.09
C GLU A 217 -15.01 -6.38 -19.18
#